data_AF-A0A9D4UAN3-F1
#
_entry.id   AF-A0A9D4UAN3-F1
#
_cell.length_a   1.000
_cell.length_b   1.000
_cell.length_c   1.000
_cell.angle_alpha   90.00
_cell.angle_beta   90.00
_cell.angle_gamma   90.00
#
_symmetry.space_group_name_H-M   'P 1'
#
loop_
_entity.id
_entity.type
_entity.pdbx_description
1 polymer ?
#
loop_
_entity_poly.entity_id
_entity_poly.type
_entity_poly.pdbx_seq_one_letter_code
_entity_poly.pdbx_strand_id
1 'polypeptide(L)'
;MIISTMRLPAFLIISMLCCIDVTQAQLIIPNQVVSTLISALKDKGRYNTGALLVPYLKGFFAPPMTLLIPTDEAIAAQRIQESQLVRIAQFHMIKSNFSFEDLQLLPVNTFLPTFLLLDSSPARVEVTNNSADNYMLNNAQIVDKDICPQSVATFVSCQGISQILTSPETEAPAPAPASAPMLALAPSSALITPLVAPSPASGLLPIQAPGPASSESGISSSYSLHAKESVRFLQTIMCISYVAFKWLL
;
A
#
# COMPACT_ATOMS: atom_id res chain seq x y z
N MET A 1 17.20 -47.63 -47.35
CA MET A 1 16.34 -47.69 -46.15
C MET A 1 16.51 -46.39 -45.39
N ILE A 2 15.45 -45.56 -45.44
CA ILE A 2 15.01 -44.54 -44.47
C ILE A 2 15.87 -43.27 -44.31
N ILE A 3 15.46 -42.30 -45.12
CA ILE A 3 15.33 -40.84 -44.88
C ILE A 3 15.37 -40.46 -43.39
N SER A 4 16.30 -39.60 -42.98
CA SER A 4 16.14 -38.76 -41.79
C SER A 4 16.49 -37.31 -42.13
N THR A 5 15.52 -36.68 -42.79
CA THR A 5 15.45 -35.26 -43.11
C THR A 5 15.28 -34.41 -41.85
N MET A 6 16.16 -33.42 -41.73
CA MET A 6 15.88 -32.05 -41.27
C MET A 6 14.73 -31.89 -40.25
N ARG A 7 15.05 -31.87 -38.95
CA ARG A 7 14.15 -31.40 -37.88
C ARG A 7 14.81 -30.42 -36.90
N LEU A 8 15.84 -29.69 -37.34
CA LEU A 8 16.51 -28.69 -36.50
C LEU A 8 15.98 -27.24 -36.51
N PRO A 9 15.20 -26.73 -37.50
CA PRO A 9 14.76 -25.34 -37.43
C PRO A 9 13.51 -25.11 -36.54
N ALA A 10 12.71 -26.15 -36.27
CA ALA A 10 11.45 -25.99 -35.53
C ALA A 10 11.65 -25.82 -34.01
N PHE A 11 12.67 -26.46 -33.42
CA PHE A 11 12.89 -26.42 -31.96
C PHE A 11 13.52 -25.12 -31.47
N LEU A 12 14.38 -24.49 -32.28
CA LEU A 12 14.95 -23.18 -31.94
C LEU A 12 13.88 -22.08 -31.95
N ILE A 13 12.86 -22.19 -32.82
CA ILE A 13 11.74 -21.24 -32.87
C ILE A 13 10.83 -21.38 -31.64
N ILE A 14 10.56 -22.62 -31.18
CA ILE A 14 9.72 -22.87 -29.99
C ILE A 14 10.43 -22.41 -28.70
N SER A 15 11.76 -22.58 -28.60
CA SER A 15 12.53 -22.07 -27.46
C SER A 15 12.67 -20.54 -27.46
N MET A 16 12.68 -19.89 -28.63
CA MET A 16 12.63 -18.43 -28.76
C MET A 16 11.23 -17.86 -28.48
N LEU A 17 10.15 -18.60 -28.77
CA LEU A 17 8.79 -18.19 -28.39
C LEU A 17 8.54 -18.31 -26.87
N CYS A 18 9.16 -19.27 -26.17
CA CYS A 18 9.01 -19.39 -24.71
C CYS A 18 9.70 -18.27 -23.91
N CYS A 19 10.63 -17.53 -24.52
CA CYS A 19 11.28 -16.38 -23.87
C CYS A 19 10.50 -15.06 -24.04
N ILE A 20 9.37 -15.07 -24.77
CA ILE A 20 8.60 -13.84 -25.03
C ILE A 20 7.59 -13.54 -23.89
N ASP A 21 7.25 -14.50 -23.03
CA ASP A 21 6.26 -14.31 -21.96
C ASP A 21 6.81 -14.41 -20.52
N VAL A 22 7.99 -13.84 -20.29
CA VAL A 22 8.25 -13.15 -19.00
C VAL A 22 8.61 -11.70 -19.30
N THR A 23 7.88 -11.10 -20.25
CA THR A 23 7.64 -9.68 -20.15
C THR A 23 6.68 -9.54 -18.97
N GLN A 24 7.17 -9.20 -17.78
CA GLN A 24 6.32 -8.45 -16.86
C GLN A 24 5.96 -7.18 -17.64
N ALA A 25 4.89 -7.24 -18.42
CA ALA A 25 4.14 -6.06 -18.75
C ALA A 25 3.78 -5.49 -17.38
N GLN A 26 4.54 -4.51 -16.92
CA GLN A 26 4.00 -3.57 -15.96
C GLN A 26 2.74 -3.07 -16.66
N LEU A 27 1.59 -3.64 -16.29
CA LEU A 27 0.29 -3.25 -16.81
C LEU A 27 0.12 -1.82 -16.31
N ILE A 28 0.56 -0.86 -17.13
CA ILE A 28 0.50 0.55 -16.82
C ILE A 28 -0.98 0.86 -16.65
N ILE A 29 -1.38 1.19 -15.43
CA ILE A 29 -2.78 1.54 -15.17
C ILE A 29 -3.13 2.77 -16.03
N PRO A 30 -4.14 2.66 -16.91
CA PRO A 30 -4.58 3.77 -17.73
C PRO A 30 -4.98 4.96 -16.87
N ASN A 31 -4.71 6.18 -17.32
CA ASN A 31 -5.12 7.40 -16.59
C ASN A 31 -6.64 7.42 -16.32
N GLN A 32 -7.43 6.84 -17.23
CA GLN A 32 -8.87 6.72 -17.08
C GLN A 32 -9.30 5.83 -15.90
N VAL A 33 -8.54 4.78 -15.61
CA VAL A 33 -8.79 3.91 -14.45
C VAL A 33 -8.51 4.68 -13.16
N VAL A 34 -7.42 5.45 -13.15
CA VAL A 34 -7.06 6.31 -12.01
C VAL A 34 -8.12 7.38 -11.74
N SER A 35 -8.61 8.08 -12.78
CA SER A 35 -9.65 9.10 -12.60
C SER A 35 -10.98 8.50 -12.11
N THR A 36 -11.35 7.33 -12.65
CA THR A 36 -12.56 6.60 -12.23
C THR A 36 -12.45 6.13 -10.78
N LEU A 37 -11.28 5.60 -10.38
CA LEU A 37 -10.98 5.22 -9.01
C LEU A 37 -11.13 6.42 -8.07
N ILE A 38 -10.55 7.56 -8.40
CA ILE A 38 -10.62 8.78 -7.59
C ILE A 38 -12.08 9.25 -7.43
N SER A 39 -12.88 9.21 -8.51
CA SER A 39 -14.31 9.54 -8.43
C SER A 39 -15.04 8.62 -7.47
N ALA A 40 -14.88 7.30 -7.63
CA ALA A 40 -15.57 6.32 -6.79
C ALA A 40 -15.24 6.46 -5.31
N LEU A 41 -13.99 6.79 -4.97
CA LEU A 41 -13.58 7.05 -3.59
C LEU A 41 -14.22 8.32 -3.02
N LYS A 42 -14.31 9.38 -3.82
CA LYS A 42 -14.98 10.62 -3.42
C LYS A 42 -16.48 10.45 -3.28
N ASP A 43 -17.10 9.66 -4.17
CA ASP A 43 -18.55 9.39 -4.15
C ASP A 43 -18.99 8.66 -2.88
N LYS A 44 -18.08 7.88 -2.25
CA LYS A 44 -18.30 7.25 -0.94
C LYS A 44 -18.21 8.23 0.24
N GLY A 45 -17.62 9.41 0.06
CA GLY A 45 -17.55 10.48 1.05
C GLY A 45 -16.60 10.28 2.24
N ARG A 46 -16.11 9.06 2.50
CA ARG A 46 -15.22 8.71 3.62
C ARG A 46 -13.76 8.42 3.24
N TYR A 47 -13.42 8.61 1.96
CA TYR A 47 -12.11 8.25 1.39
C TYR A 47 -11.49 9.40 0.61
N ASN A 48 -11.84 10.65 0.92
CA ASN A 48 -11.40 11.82 0.16
C ASN A 48 -9.88 11.99 0.21
N THR A 49 -9.29 11.81 1.39
CA THR A 49 -7.85 11.89 1.62
C THR A 49 -7.12 10.78 0.87
N GLY A 50 -7.64 9.55 0.96
CA GLY A 50 -7.14 8.42 0.17
C GLY A 50 -7.18 8.69 -1.33
N ALA A 51 -8.29 9.27 -1.84
CA ALA A 51 -8.46 9.63 -3.24
C ALA A 51 -7.42 10.66 -3.72
N LEU A 52 -7.02 11.61 -2.87
CA LEU A 52 -5.97 12.59 -3.19
C LEU A 52 -4.58 11.96 -3.30
N LEU A 53 -4.34 10.83 -2.62
CA LEU A 53 -3.07 10.12 -2.67
C LEU A 53 -2.93 9.18 -3.88
N VAL A 54 -4.05 8.75 -4.49
CA VAL A 54 -4.03 7.81 -5.63
C VAL A 54 -3.11 8.26 -6.78
N PRO A 55 -3.14 9.53 -7.26
CA PRO A 55 -2.24 9.97 -8.32
C PRO A 55 -0.76 9.85 -7.97
N TYR A 56 -0.40 10.15 -6.72
CA TYR A 56 0.96 10.04 -6.21
C TYR A 56 1.41 8.58 -6.15
N LEU A 57 0.49 7.69 -5.79
CA LEU A 57 0.76 6.26 -5.63
C LEU A 57 0.69 5.46 -6.94
N LYS A 58 0.23 6.07 -8.03
CA LYS A 58 0.07 5.41 -9.34
C LYS A 58 1.32 4.67 -9.80
N GLY A 59 2.51 5.22 -9.55
CA GLY A 59 3.78 4.61 -9.95
C GLY A 59 4.09 3.27 -9.25
N PHE A 60 3.41 2.98 -8.14
CA PHE A 60 3.57 1.74 -7.37
C PHE A 60 2.49 0.70 -7.68
N PHE A 61 1.46 1.08 -8.44
CA PHE A 61 0.42 0.13 -8.82
C PHE A 61 0.94 -0.88 -9.83
N ALA A 62 0.83 -2.16 -9.47
CA ALA A 62 1.16 -3.27 -10.36
C ALA A 62 -0.01 -4.28 -10.34
N PRO A 63 -0.97 -4.12 -11.26
CA PRO A 63 -2.08 -5.07 -11.41
C PRO A 63 -1.60 -6.49 -11.73
N PRO A 64 -2.37 -7.53 -11.32
CA PRO A 64 -3.58 -7.46 -10.51
C PRO A 64 -3.27 -7.23 -9.03
N MET A 65 -4.02 -6.35 -8.36
CA MET A 65 -3.80 -6.02 -6.95
C MET A 65 -5.09 -5.70 -6.19
N THR A 66 -5.02 -5.76 -4.85
CA THR A 66 -6.08 -5.29 -3.95
C THR A 66 -5.55 -4.10 -3.17
N LEU A 67 -6.25 -2.97 -3.26
CA LEU A 67 -5.93 -1.74 -2.56
C LEU A 67 -6.78 -1.66 -1.30
N LEU A 68 -6.11 -1.63 -0.15
CA LEU A 68 -6.74 -1.37 1.14
C LEU A 68 -6.74 0.14 1.38
N ILE A 69 -7.91 0.74 1.47
CA ILE A 69 -8.05 2.20 1.54
C ILE A 69 -8.52 2.57 2.94
N PRO A 70 -7.67 3.19 3.76
CA PRO A 70 -8.09 3.66 5.06
C PRO A 70 -9.10 4.80 4.91
N THR A 71 -10.09 4.82 5.79
CA THR A 71 -11.04 5.94 5.90
C THR A 71 -10.34 7.24 6.28
N ASP A 72 -10.97 8.37 5.97
CA ASP A 72 -10.47 9.70 6.33
C ASP A 72 -10.29 9.82 7.86
N GLU A 73 -11.17 9.19 8.64
CA GLU A 73 -11.04 9.10 10.10
C GLU A 73 -9.78 8.34 10.52
N ALA A 74 -9.49 7.20 9.87
CA ALA A 74 -8.30 6.41 10.13
C ALA A 74 -7.01 7.15 9.79
N ILE A 75 -7.01 7.91 8.69
CA ILE A 75 -5.87 8.72 8.28
C ILE A 75 -5.65 9.86 9.27
N ALA A 76 -6.70 10.55 9.69
CA ALA A 76 -6.62 11.65 10.64
C ALA A 76 -6.17 11.21 12.04
N ALA A 77 -6.45 9.96 12.43
CA ALA A 77 -6.07 9.40 13.72
C ALA A 77 -4.55 9.09 13.83
N GLN A 78 -3.85 8.95 12.70
CA GLN A 78 -2.44 8.55 12.68
C GLN A 78 -1.52 9.72 12.32
N ARG A 79 -0.36 9.82 12.99
CA ARG A 79 0.70 10.75 12.58
C ARG A 79 1.58 10.11 11.50
N ILE A 80 1.21 10.30 10.24
CA ILE A 80 1.99 9.83 9.09
C ILE A 80 3.08 10.85 8.76
N GLN A 81 4.34 10.42 8.78
CA GLN A 81 5.44 11.22 8.25
C GLN A 81 5.52 11.06 6.73
N GLU A 82 5.86 12.12 6.00
CA GLU A 82 5.99 12.09 4.54
C GLU A 82 6.98 11.00 4.08
N SER A 83 8.06 10.79 4.84
CA SER A 83 9.08 9.75 4.59
C SER A 83 8.54 8.32 4.67
N GLN A 84 7.41 8.11 5.36
CA GLN A 84 6.79 6.81 5.54
C GLN A 84 5.60 6.58 4.61
N LEU A 85 5.10 7.62 3.94
CA LEU A 85 3.87 7.56 3.14
C LEU A 85 3.94 6.47 2.06
N VAL A 86 5.06 6.38 1.34
CA VAL A 86 5.24 5.34 0.30
C VAL A 86 5.27 3.94 0.91
N ARG A 87 5.94 3.74 2.06
CA ARG A 87 6.00 2.44 2.73
C ARG A 87 4.63 2.01 3.25
N ILE A 88 3.92 2.92 3.90
CA ILE A 88 2.56 2.69 4.38
C ILE A 88 1.66 2.34 3.20
N ALA A 89 1.71 3.13 2.12
CA ALA A 89 0.92 2.86 0.93
C ALA A 89 1.23 1.48 0.33
N GLN A 90 2.51 1.09 0.21
CA GLN A 90 2.89 -0.23 -0.31
C GLN A 90 2.42 -1.39 0.59
N PHE A 91 2.33 -1.18 1.90
CA PHE A 91 1.78 -2.19 2.83
C PHE A 91 0.25 -2.34 2.70
N HIS A 92 -0.43 -1.29 2.24
CA HIS A 92 -1.85 -1.32 1.92
C HIS A 92 -2.17 -1.89 0.54
N MET A 93 -1.17 -2.32 -0.22
CA MET A 93 -1.35 -2.93 -1.53
C MET A 93 -1.02 -4.42 -1.43
N ILE A 94 -2.02 -5.28 -1.67
CA ILE A 94 -1.85 -6.74 -1.69
C ILE A 94 -1.58 -7.20 -3.12
N LYS A 95 -0.61 -8.11 -3.29
CA LYS A 95 -0.14 -8.69 -4.56
C LYS A 95 -1.08 -9.76 -5.13
N SER A 96 -2.38 -9.49 -5.14
CA SER A 96 -3.42 -10.32 -5.73
C SER A 96 -4.70 -9.51 -5.77
N ASN A 97 -5.60 -9.84 -6.69
CA ASN A 97 -6.91 -9.18 -6.80
C ASN A 97 -7.94 -10.06 -6.08
N PHE A 98 -8.42 -9.57 -4.93
CA PHE A 98 -9.41 -10.23 -4.10
C PHE A 98 -10.65 -9.34 -4.01
N SER A 99 -11.77 -9.87 -4.51
CA SER A 99 -13.09 -9.35 -4.12
C SER A 99 -13.34 -9.63 -2.65
N PHE A 100 -14.35 -8.99 -2.06
CA PHE A 100 -14.71 -9.32 -0.69
C PHE A 100 -15.16 -10.78 -0.54
N GLU A 101 -15.84 -11.35 -1.55
CA GLU A 101 -16.23 -12.76 -1.57
C GLU A 101 -15.00 -13.68 -1.50
N ASP A 102 -13.95 -13.39 -2.28
CA ASP A 102 -12.71 -14.17 -2.26
C ASP A 102 -12.02 -14.09 -0.89
N LEU A 103 -12.01 -12.90 -0.27
CA LEU A 103 -11.43 -12.70 1.06
C LEU A 103 -12.16 -13.56 2.11
N GLN A 104 -13.49 -13.63 2.05
CA GLN A 104 -14.27 -14.43 3.00
C GLN A 104 -13.96 -15.93 2.97
N LEU A 105 -13.48 -16.45 1.83
CA LEU A 105 -13.07 -17.84 1.69
C LEU A 105 -11.73 -18.14 2.38
N LEU A 106 -10.95 -17.11 2.70
CA LEU A 106 -9.66 -17.29 3.34
C LEU A 106 -9.82 -17.68 4.82
N PRO A 107 -9.10 -18.70 5.29
CA PRO A 107 -9.08 -19.04 6.70
C PRO A 107 -8.32 -17.99 7.52
N VAL A 108 -8.67 -17.87 8.80
CA VAL A 108 -7.91 -17.07 9.78
C VAL A 108 -6.46 -17.58 9.85
N ASN A 109 -5.52 -16.66 10.08
CA ASN A 109 -4.06 -16.84 10.02
C ASN A 109 -3.51 -17.04 8.60
N THR A 110 -4.27 -16.67 7.57
CA THR A 110 -3.75 -16.57 6.19
C THR A 110 -2.92 -15.31 6.04
N PHE A 111 -1.73 -15.42 5.44
CA PHE A 111 -0.86 -14.28 5.19
C PHE A 111 -0.89 -13.87 3.71
N LEU A 112 -1.33 -12.65 3.46
CA LEU A 112 -1.44 -12.04 2.15
C LEU A 112 -0.19 -11.20 1.84
N PRO A 113 0.54 -11.48 0.73
CA PRO A 113 1.75 -10.74 0.40
C PRO A 113 1.43 -9.31 -0.07
N THR A 114 2.18 -8.34 0.43
CA THR A 114 2.05 -6.92 0.05
C THR A 114 3.14 -6.47 -0.91
N PHE A 115 3.02 -5.23 -1.43
CA PHE A 115 4.05 -4.60 -2.24
C PHE A 115 5.23 -4.08 -1.43
N LEU A 116 5.07 -3.86 -0.12
CA LEU A 116 6.18 -3.49 0.75
C LEU A 116 7.19 -4.64 0.86
N LEU A 117 8.47 -4.32 0.71
CA LEU A 117 9.56 -5.28 0.93
C LEU A 117 10.27 -4.95 2.25
N LEU A 118 10.42 -5.96 3.10
CA LEU A 118 11.22 -5.95 4.33
C LEU A 118 12.33 -6.98 4.16
N ASP A 119 13.60 -6.55 4.29
CA ASP A 119 14.78 -7.41 4.18
C ASP A 119 14.76 -8.35 2.96
N SER A 120 14.36 -7.80 1.79
CA SER A 120 14.22 -8.53 0.51
C SER A 120 13.06 -9.53 0.41
N SER A 121 12.15 -9.55 1.39
CA SER A 121 10.93 -10.37 1.39
C SER A 121 9.67 -9.51 1.41
N PRO A 122 8.55 -9.93 0.79
CA PRO A 122 7.31 -9.16 0.87
C PRO A 122 6.76 -9.19 2.29
N ALA A 123 6.50 -8.00 2.84
CA ALA A 123 5.73 -7.86 4.07
C ALA A 123 4.33 -8.46 3.85
N ARG A 124 3.71 -8.95 4.93
CA ARG A 124 2.44 -9.68 4.84
C ARG A 124 1.38 -9.08 5.75
N VAL A 125 0.14 -9.17 5.29
CA VAL A 125 -1.05 -8.83 6.06
C VAL A 125 -1.78 -10.13 6.39
N GLU A 126 -2.12 -10.31 7.66
CA GLU A 126 -2.75 -11.49 8.22
C GLU A 126 -4.27 -11.34 8.27
N VAL A 127 -4.99 -12.39 7.89
CA VAL A 127 -6.42 -12.53 8.16
C VAL A 127 -6.61 -12.86 9.64
N THR A 128 -7.01 -11.86 10.41
CA THR A 128 -7.17 -11.95 11.88
C THR A 128 -8.60 -12.33 12.29
N ASN A 129 -9.59 -12.06 11.44
CA ASN A 129 -10.98 -12.48 11.61
C ASN A 129 -11.61 -12.64 10.23
N ASN A 130 -12.36 -13.72 10.00
CA ASN A 130 -13.03 -13.99 8.73
C ASN A 130 -14.57 -13.96 8.82
N SER A 131 -15.14 -13.41 9.89
CA SER A 131 -16.58 -13.23 10.03
C SER A 131 -17.12 -12.24 8.98
N ALA A 132 -18.29 -12.52 8.40
CA ALA A 132 -18.87 -11.71 7.32
C ALA A 132 -19.16 -10.26 7.72
N ASP A 133 -19.50 -10.04 8.98
CA ASP A 133 -19.81 -8.72 9.56
C ASP A 133 -18.59 -8.05 10.21
N ASN A 134 -17.52 -8.82 10.44
CA ASN A 134 -16.32 -8.34 11.12
C ASN A 134 -15.06 -8.98 10.53
N TYR A 135 -14.89 -8.85 9.22
CA TYR A 135 -13.70 -9.34 8.54
C TYR A 135 -12.53 -8.39 8.85
N MET A 136 -11.40 -8.92 9.31
CA MET A 136 -10.27 -8.13 9.80
C MET A 136 -8.95 -8.59 9.20
N LEU A 137 -8.17 -7.62 8.71
CA LEU A 137 -6.82 -7.77 8.19
C LEU A 137 -5.85 -7.02 9.10
N ASN A 138 -4.86 -7.68 9.70
CA ASN A 138 -3.97 -7.08 10.71
C ASN A 138 -4.73 -6.26 11.78
N ASN A 139 -5.82 -6.82 12.32
CA ASN A 139 -6.71 -6.15 13.27
C ASN A 139 -7.43 -4.88 12.76
N ALA A 140 -7.33 -4.53 11.47
CA ALA A 140 -8.14 -3.51 10.83
C ALA A 140 -9.39 -4.13 10.20
N GLN A 141 -10.56 -3.58 10.51
CA GLN A 141 -11.84 -4.07 9.99
C GLN A 141 -12.05 -3.59 8.55
N ILE A 142 -12.54 -4.46 7.68
CA ILE A 142 -13.09 -4.05 6.38
C ILE A 142 -14.47 -3.43 6.61
N VAL A 143 -14.57 -2.12 6.41
CA VAL A 143 -15.79 -1.33 6.66
C VAL A 143 -16.63 -1.14 5.40
N ASP A 144 -15.98 -1.03 4.24
CA ASP A 144 -16.64 -0.92 2.94
C ASP A 144 -16.06 -1.95 2.00
N LYS A 145 -16.95 -2.73 1.38
CA LYS A 145 -16.61 -3.86 0.52
C LYS A 145 -16.66 -3.41 -0.93
N ASP A 146 -15.67 -3.83 -1.72
CA ASP A 146 -15.63 -3.64 -3.18
C ASP A 146 -15.97 -2.20 -3.61
N ILE A 147 -15.26 -1.22 -3.05
CA ILE A 147 -15.51 0.21 -3.28
C ILE A 147 -15.34 0.57 -4.77
N CYS A 148 -14.45 -0.14 -5.46
CA CYS A 148 -14.10 0.17 -6.83
C CYS A 148 -15.20 -0.26 -7.82
N PRO A 149 -15.51 0.56 -8.83
CA PRO A 149 -16.45 0.18 -9.86
C PRO A 149 -15.97 -1.07 -10.60
N GLN A 150 -16.91 -1.86 -11.13
CA GLN A 150 -16.58 -3.10 -11.86
C GLN A 150 -15.60 -2.86 -13.03
N SER A 151 -15.64 -1.69 -13.67
CA SER A 151 -14.71 -1.31 -14.74
C SER A 151 -13.25 -1.16 -14.27
N VAL A 152 -13.03 -0.91 -12.98
CA VAL A 152 -11.71 -0.81 -12.34
C VAL A 152 -11.33 -2.13 -11.66
N ALA A 153 -12.32 -2.85 -11.11
CA ALA A 153 -12.16 -4.09 -10.35
C ALA A 153 -11.42 -5.20 -11.12
N THR A 154 -11.45 -5.19 -12.46
CA THR A 154 -10.66 -6.11 -13.29
C THR A 154 -9.14 -5.95 -13.09
N PHE A 155 -8.68 -4.74 -12.74
CA PHE A 155 -7.27 -4.43 -12.52
C PHE A 155 -6.95 -4.31 -11.03
N VAL A 156 -7.82 -3.63 -10.29
CA VAL A 156 -7.61 -3.27 -8.89
C VAL A 156 -8.91 -3.47 -8.12
N SER A 157 -8.93 -4.42 -7.19
CA SER A 157 -9.98 -4.50 -6.17
C SER A 157 -9.70 -3.53 -5.05
N CYS A 158 -10.74 -3.02 -4.40
CA CYS A 158 -10.59 -1.97 -3.39
C CYS A 158 -11.45 -2.27 -2.18
N GLN A 159 -10.83 -2.34 -1.01
CA GLN A 159 -11.49 -2.61 0.24
C GLN A 159 -11.24 -1.43 1.19
N GLY A 160 -12.30 -0.90 1.78
CA GLY A 160 -12.23 0.17 2.76
C GLY A 160 -11.90 -0.39 4.14
N ILE A 161 -10.92 0.19 4.83
CA ILE A 161 -10.51 -0.29 6.15
C ILE A 161 -10.64 0.79 7.23
N SER A 162 -10.92 0.36 8.45
CA SER A 162 -11.17 1.22 9.60
C SER A 162 -9.92 1.87 10.20
N GLN A 163 -8.72 1.39 9.85
CA GLN A 163 -7.45 1.76 10.49
C GLN A 163 -6.30 1.70 9.47
N ILE A 164 -5.21 2.43 9.72
CA ILE A 164 -4.00 2.34 8.90
C ILE A 164 -3.20 1.11 9.30
N LEU A 165 -2.85 0.27 8.32
CA LEU A 165 -1.91 -0.82 8.49
C LEU A 165 -0.47 -0.29 8.56
N THR A 166 0.24 -0.66 9.61
CA THR A 166 1.67 -0.37 9.75
C THR A 166 2.42 -1.69 9.78
N SER A 167 3.52 -1.80 9.03
CA SER A 167 4.35 -3.00 9.07
C SER A 167 5.03 -3.13 10.43
N PRO A 168 5.25 -4.36 10.93
CA PRO A 168 6.09 -4.59 12.09
C PRO A 168 7.58 -4.41 11.72
N GLU A 169 7.96 -3.20 11.30
CA GLU A 169 9.37 -2.82 11.15
C GLU A 169 9.79 -2.17 12.48
N THR A 170 10.33 -2.97 13.38
CA THR A 170 10.93 -2.58 14.67
C THR A 170 10.07 -1.64 15.50
N GLU A 171 9.16 -2.23 16.29
CA GLU A 171 8.81 -1.62 17.56
C GLU A 171 10.14 -1.42 18.31
N ALA A 172 10.66 -0.20 18.36
CA ALA A 172 11.64 0.16 19.37
C ALA A 172 11.04 -0.32 20.70
N PRO A 173 11.82 -1.02 21.56
CA PRO A 173 11.27 -1.61 22.77
C PRO A 173 10.44 -0.54 23.48
N ALA A 174 9.16 -0.86 23.70
CA ALA A 174 8.25 -0.02 24.44
C ALA A 174 8.99 0.55 25.66
N PRO A 175 8.87 1.86 25.96
CA PRO A 175 9.38 2.34 27.24
C PRO A 175 8.74 1.47 28.32
N ALA A 176 9.58 0.76 29.06
CA ALA A 176 9.18 -0.16 30.11
C ALA A 176 8.08 0.48 30.96
N PRO A 177 7.06 -0.27 31.41
CA PRO A 177 6.07 0.28 32.32
C PRO A 177 6.82 0.86 33.52
N ALA A 178 6.76 2.19 33.65
CA ALA A 178 7.27 2.88 34.82
C ALA A 178 6.65 2.18 36.02
N SER A 179 7.49 1.52 36.82
CA SER A 179 7.08 0.86 38.04
C SER A 179 6.44 1.93 38.93
N ALA A 180 5.12 1.93 38.98
CA ALA A 180 4.38 2.69 39.96
C ALA A 180 4.72 2.12 41.34
N PRO A 181 5.18 2.93 42.31
CA PRO A 181 5.18 2.49 43.68
C PRO A 181 3.73 2.39 44.13
N MET A 182 3.30 1.16 44.32
CA MET A 182 2.08 0.80 45.02
C MET A 182 2.27 1.20 46.50
N LEU A 183 1.59 2.25 46.93
CA LEU A 183 1.33 2.51 48.34
C LEU A 183 -0.12 2.96 48.47
N ALA A 184 -0.95 1.97 48.79
CA ALA A 184 -2.29 2.16 49.28
C ALA A 184 -2.25 2.95 50.60
N LEU A 185 -3.25 3.82 50.81
CA LEU A 185 -4.02 3.98 52.05
C LEU A 185 -5.04 5.12 51.86
N ALA A 186 -6.31 4.76 51.73
CA ALA A 186 -7.44 5.60 52.15
C ALA A 186 -7.77 5.23 53.62
N PRO A 187 -8.75 5.86 54.31
CA PRO A 187 -9.53 7.06 53.98
C PRO A 187 -9.52 8.10 55.14
N SER A 188 -9.94 9.34 54.88
CA SER A 188 -10.59 10.14 55.93
C SER A 188 -11.49 11.23 55.34
N SER A 189 -12.72 11.21 55.84
CA SER A 189 -13.84 12.08 55.55
C SER A 189 -13.55 13.54 55.88
N ALA A 190 -14.05 14.46 55.06
CA ALA A 190 -14.72 15.66 55.56
C ALA A 190 -15.63 16.27 54.47
N LEU A 191 -16.91 16.39 54.83
CA LEU A 191 -17.81 17.51 54.52
C LEU A 191 -17.01 18.83 54.37
N ILE A 192 -17.34 19.84 53.55
CA ILE A 192 -18.50 20.75 53.68
C ILE A 192 -18.60 21.65 52.42
N THR A 193 -19.81 21.71 51.85
CA THR A 193 -20.56 22.84 51.21
C THR A 193 -19.98 23.80 50.13
N PRO A 194 -20.87 24.33 49.25
CA PRO A 194 -20.53 25.07 48.03
C PRO A 194 -20.64 26.60 48.20
N LEU A 195 -19.92 27.41 47.41
CA LEU A 195 -20.41 28.71 46.93
C LEU A 195 -19.50 29.41 45.89
N VAL A 196 -20.18 30.11 44.97
CA VAL A 196 -19.77 31.28 44.15
C VAL A 196 -19.07 31.03 42.79
N ALA A 197 -19.84 31.28 41.73
CA ALA A 197 -19.44 31.62 40.36
C ALA A 197 -19.20 33.16 40.23
N PRO A 198 -19.21 33.76 39.03
CA PRO A 198 -18.31 33.69 37.87
C PRO A 198 -17.62 35.07 37.61
N SER A 199 -16.65 35.17 36.69
CA SER A 199 -16.54 36.39 35.85
C SER A 199 -15.65 36.24 34.60
N PRO A 200 -16.00 36.88 33.47
CA PRO A 200 -15.30 36.85 32.19
C PRO A 200 -14.44 38.10 31.94
N ALA A 201 -13.51 38.04 30.99
CA ALA A 201 -12.94 39.25 30.38
C ALA A 201 -12.59 39.03 28.90
N SER A 202 -13.21 39.86 28.08
CA SER A 202 -13.10 39.99 26.63
C SER A 202 -11.75 40.55 26.16
N GLY A 203 -11.39 40.29 24.89
CA GLY A 203 -10.35 41.03 24.17
C GLY A 203 -10.34 40.71 22.67
N LEU A 204 -10.81 41.67 21.86
CA LEU A 204 -10.99 41.63 20.39
C LEU A 204 -9.77 42.20 19.63
N LEU A 205 -9.36 41.52 18.53
CA LEU A 205 -8.88 42.02 17.21
C LEU A 205 -7.56 42.84 17.10
N PRO A 206 -6.97 43.12 15.90
CA PRO A 206 -7.12 42.53 14.53
C PRO A 206 -5.79 42.27 13.72
N ILE A 207 -5.92 41.56 12.58
CA ILE A 207 -5.27 41.72 11.22
C ILE A 207 -3.72 41.80 11.10
N GLN A 208 -3.08 40.92 10.29
CA GLN A 208 -2.49 41.26 8.95
C GLN A 208 -1.83 40.06 8.23
N ALA A 209 -2.05 39.97 6.92
CA ALA A 209 -1.42 39.07 5.95
C ALA A 209 -0.26 39.78 5.21
N PRO A 210 0.71 39.02 4.66
CA PRO A 210 1.31 39.39 3.37
C PRO A 210 1.32 38.23 2.35
N GLY A 211 1.10 38.59 1.09
CA GLY A 211 1.06 37.71 -0.09
C GLY A 211 2.43 37.34 -0.69
N PRO A 212 2.44 36.89 -1.97
CA PRO A 212 3.35 35.85 -2.47
C PRO A 212 4.66 36.41 -3.05
N ALA A 213 5.73 35.63 -2.96
CA ALA A 213 6.95 35.79 -3.73
C ALA A 213 7.16 34.55 -4.62
N SER A 214 7.05 34.79 -5.91
CA SER A 214 7.46 33.96 -7.04
C SER A 214 8.98 33.74 -7.07
N SER A 215 9.42 32.52 -7.39
CA SER A 215 10.72 32.25 -8.01
C SER A 215 10.63 30.97 -8.85
N GLU A 216 10.72 31.14 -10.16
CA GLU A 216 11.09 30.11 -11.12
C GLU A 216 12.42 29.46 -10.74
N SER A 217 12.53 28.15 -10.94
CA SER A 217 13.80 27.47 -11.22
C SER A 217 13.51 26.13 -11.88
N GLY A 218 13.50 26.13 -13.22
CA GLY A 218 13.57 24.90 -13.99
C GLY A 218 14.90 24.20 -13.75
N ILE A 219 14.87 22.91 -13.44
CA ILE A 219 16.03 22.04 -13.54
C ILE A 219 15.61 20.81 -14.34
N SER A 220 16.01 20.84 -15.61
CA SER A 220 16.06 19.71 -16.52
C SER A 220 16.81 18.55 -15.88
N SER A 221 16.13 17.43 -15.64
CA SER A 221 16.76 16.18 -15.20
C SER A 221 16.99 15.25 -16.38
N SER A 222 18.05 15.54 -17.14
CA SER A 222 18.64 14.62 -18.11
C SER A 222 19.62 13.68 -17.38
N TYR A 223 19.11 12.63 -16.75
CA TYR A 223 19.94 11.52 -16.25
C TYR A 223 19.17 10.18 -16.18
N SER A 224 18.61 9.68 -17.28
CA SER A 224 18.07 8.30 -17.24
C SER A 224 18.10 7.59 -18.59
N LEU A 225 19.28 7.54 -19.21
CA LEU A 225 19.52 6.71 -20.39
C LEU A 225 20.63 5.69 -20.19
N HIS A 226 21.62 5.95 -19.32
CA HIS A 226 22.76 5.04 -19.17
C HIS A 226 22.52 3.86 -18.20
N ALA A 227 21.65 4.01 -17.19
CA ALA A 227 21.36 2.93 -16.24
C ALA A 227 20.44 1.83 -16.82
N LYS A 228 19.68 2.15 -17.88
CA LYS A 228 18.71 1.23 -18.49
C LYS A 228 19.34 0.27 -19.49
N GLU A 229 20.49 0.63 -20.08
CA GLU A 229 21.25 -0.25 -20.98
C GLU A 229 22.12 -1.27 -20.23
N SER A 230 22.73 -0.88 -19.10
CA SER A 230 23.61 -1.78 -18.33
C SER A 230 22.87 -2.98 -17.72
N VAL A 231 21.61 -2.80 -17.31
CA VAL A 231 20.76 -3.90 -16.78
C VAL A 231 20.38 -4.88 -17.89
N ARG A 232 20.10 -4.38 -19.10
CA ARG A 232 19.78 -5.22 -20.27
C ARG A 232 20.96 -6.10 -20.69
N PHE A 233 22.18 -5.57 -20.57
CA PHE A 233 23.38 -6.32 -20.93
C PHE A 233 23.67 -7.47 -19.96
N LEU A 234 23.57 -7.23 -18.64
CA LEU A 234 23.76 -8.26 -17.62
C LEU A 234 22.68 -9.35 -17.67
N GLN A 235 21.42 -8.97 -17.95
CA GLN A 235 20.31 -9.91 -18.05
C GLN A 235 20.41 -10.79 -19.32
N THR A 236 20.95 -10.25 -20.41
CA THR A 236 21.24 -11.03 -21.62
C THR A 236 22.36 -12.05 -21.38
N ILE A 237 23.41 -11.66 -20.65
CA ILE A 237 24.53 -12.58 -20.28
C ILE A 237 24.03 -13.71 -19.38
N MET A 238 23.15 -13.42 -18.42
CA MET A 238 22.55 -14.43 -17.53
C MET A 238 21.65 -15.42 -18.26
N CYS A 239 20.89 -14.97 -19.28
CA CYS A 239 20.08 -15.86 -20.10
C CYS A 239 20.96 -16.78 -20.99
N ILE A 240 22.05 -16.26 -21.55
CA ILE A 240 22.94 -17.05 -22.40
C ILE A 240 23.73 -18.08 -21.58
N SER A 241 24.22 -17.71 -20.40
CA SER A 241 24.97 -18.63 -19.52
C SER A 241 24.10 -19.78 -19.00
N TYR A 242 22.84 -19.53 -18.67
CA TYR A 242 21.92 -20.56 -18.20
C TYR A 242 21.55 -21.59 -19.29
N VAL A 243 21.39 -21.13 -20.53
CA VAL A 243 21.15 -22.01 -21.68
C VAL A 243 22.39 -22.84 -22.01
N ALA A 244 23.59 -22.26 -21.95
CA ALA A 244 24.84 -22.98 -22.16
C ALA A 244 25.09 -24.05 -21.07
N PHE A 245 24.78 -23.73 -19.80
CA PHE A 245 24.98 -24.64 -18.67
C PHE A 245 24.04 -25.86 -18.71
N LYS A 246 22.83 -25.69 -19.26
CA LYS A 246 21.84 -26.78 -19.41
C LYS A 246 22.11 -27.71 -20.61
N TRP A 247 23.04 -27.35 -21.49
CA TRP A 247 23.51 -28.19 -22.61
C TRP A 247 24.78 -28.99 -22.30
N LEU A 248 25.44 -28.68 -21.17
CA LEU A 248 26.70 -29.30 -20.73
C LEU A 248 26.52 -30.36 -19.64
N LEU A 249 25.28 -30.58 -19.20
CA LEU A 249 24.82 -31.65 -18.29
C LEU A 249 23.89 -32.59 -19.05
#